data_AF-J7REN2-F1
#
_entry.id   AF-J7REN2-F1
#
_cell.length_a   1.000
_cell.length_b   1.000
_cell.length_c   1.000
_cell.angle_alpha   90.00
_cell.angle_beta   90.00
_cell.angle_gamma   90.00
#
_symmetry.space_group_name_H-M   'P 1'
#
loop_
_entity.id
_entity.type
_entity.pdbx_description
1 polymer ?
#
loop_
_entity_poly.entity_id
_entity_poly.type
_entity_poly.pdbx_seq_one_letter_code
_entity_poly.pdbx_strand_id
1 'polypeptide(L)'
;MNGLIRTVFGVRGAAAGAARGAALLRPVRAVRLYHPKVIEHYTNPRNVGSMDKKLTNVGTGIVGAPACGDVIKLQIKVDDRTGIIEDVKFKTFGCGSAIASSSYMTELVQGMSLDDAAKIKNTQIARELSLPPVKLHCSMLAEDAIKAAIRDYKTKRTTTTVLR
;
A
#
# COMPACT_ATOMS: atom_id res chain seq x y z
N MET A 1 0.31 92.69 5.81
CA MET A 1 -0.08 93.67 4.76
C MET A 1 0.50 93.20 3.44
N ASN A 2 -0.36 93.16 2.41
CA ASN A 2 -0.07 93.04 0.97
C ASN A 2 0.46 91.68 0.52
N GLY A 3 -0.34 90.82 -0.12
CA GLY A 3 -0.86 90.98 -1.50
C GLY A 3 -0.14 89.92 -2.35
N LEU A 4 -0.63 89.28 -3.41
CA LEU A 4 -1.70 89.48 -4.37
C LEU A 4 -1.76 88.12 -5.14
N ILE A 5 -2.93 87.53 -5.36
CA ILE A 5 -3.59 87.38 -6.69
C ILE A 5 -3.27 86.12 -7.54
N ARG A 6 -4.38 85.38 -7.78
CA ARG A 6 -4.90 84.71 -9.01
C ARG A 6 -4.05 83.68 -9.76
N THR A 7 -4.50 82.42 -9.82
CA THR A 7 -5.44 81.81 -10.81
C THR A 7 -4.70 81.23 -12.01
N VAL A 8 -4.72 79.90 -12.17
CA VAL A 8 -4.94 79.28 -13.49
C VAL A 8 -5.59 77.90 -13.31
N PHE A 9 -6.68 77.70 -14.05
CA PHE A 9 -7.32 76.42 -14.37
C PHE A 9 -6.31 75.45 -15.01
N GLY A 10 -6.40 74.15 -14.70
CA GLY A 10 -5.53 73.16 -15.33
C GLY A 10 -5.92 71.70 -15.09
N VAL A 11 -6.89 71.23 -15.88
CA VAL A 11 -6.98 69.88 -16.49
C VAL A 11 -7.07 68.64 -15.58
N ARG A 12 -8.19 67.93 -15.77
CA ARG A 12 -8.46 66.49 -15.59
C ARG A 12 -7.21 65.58 -15.56
N GLY A 13 -7.21 64.66 -14.59
CA GLY A 13 -6.35 63.49 -14.62
C GLY A 13 -6.80 62.43 -13.61
N ALA A 14 -7.80 61.64 -13.98
CA ALA A 14 -8.13 60.40 -13.27
C ALA A 14 -6.98 59.42 -13.42
N ALA A 15 -6.30 59.08 -12.34
CA ALA A 15 -5.42 57.92 -12.27
C ALA A 15 -5.97 57.00 -11.19
N ALA A 16 -6.82 56.07 -11.62
CA ALA A 16 -7.23 54.93 -10.83
C ALA A 16 -5.98 54.13 -10.45
N GLY A 17 -5.59 54.21 -9.18
CA GLY A 17 -4.59 53.32 -8.60
C GLY A 17 -5.13 51.90 -8.60
N ALA A 18 -4.71 51.10 -9.57
CA ALA A 18 -4.98 49.68 -9.62
C ALA A 18 -4.41 49.03 -8.35
N ALA A 19 -5.28 48.72 -7.39
CA ALA A 19 -4.99 47.80 -6.31
C ALA A 19 -4.62 46.45 -6.94
N ARG A 20 -3.32 46.22 -7.12
CA ARG A 20 -2.78 44.92 -7.50
C ARG A 20 -3.14 43.97 -6.36
N GLY A 21 -4.22 43.21 -6.55
CA GLY A 21 -4.56 42.08 -5.73
C GLY A 21 -3.37 41.12 -5.70
N ALA A 22 -2.61 41.16 -4.61
CA ALA A 22 -1.69 40.10 -4.27
C ALA A 22 -2.56 38.87 -4.01
N ALA A 23 -2.77 38.06 -5.05
CA ALA A 23 -3.34 36.74 -4.91
C ALA A 23 -2.43 35.98 -3.96
N LEU A 24 -2.89 35.82 -2.71
CA LEU A 24 -2.30 34.94 -1.73
C LEU A 24 -2.31 33.54 -2.36
N LEU A 25 -1.17 33.14 -2.92
CA LEU A 25 -0.92 31.77 -3.32
C LEU A 25 -0.99 30.94 -2.05
N ARG A 26 -2.19 30.39 -1.78
CA ARG A 26 -2.36 29.39 -0.72
C ARG A 26 -1.37 28.29 -1.05
N PRO A 27 -0.49 27.87 -0.12
CA PRO A 27 0.40 26.77 -0.39
C PRO A 27 -0.49 25.57 -0.73
N VAL A 28 -0.37 25.07 -1.96
CA VAL A 28 -0.99 23.79 -2.32
C VAL A 28 -0.33 22.80 -1.39
N ARG A 29 -1.06 22.39 -0.34
CA ARG A 29 -0.64 21.26 0.51
C ARG A 29 -0.43 20.13 -0.48
N ALA A 30 0.82 19.70 -0.67
CA ALA A 30 1.13 18.51 -1.43
C ALA A 30 0.46 17.35 -0.70
N VAL A 31 -0.77 17.04 -1.10
CA VAL A 31 -1.52 15.90 -0.58
C VAL A 31 -0.69 14.69 -0.96
N ARG A 32 -0.25 13.91 0.05
CA ARG A 32 0.55 12.72 -0.22
C ARG A 32 -0.24 11.82 -1.17
N LEU A 33 0.36 11.56 -2.34
CA LEU A 33 -0.19 10.80 -3.47
C LEU A 33 -0.37 9.31 -3.13
N TYR A 34 -1.19 8.99 -2.14
CA TYR A 34 -1.59 7.63 -1.84
C TYR A 34 -3.10 7.49 -2.00
N HIS A 35 -3.50 6.43 -2.68
CA HIS A 35 -4.91 6.09 -2.81
C HIS A 35 -5.51 5.84 -1.41
N PRO A 36 -6.76 6.25 -1.12
CA PRO A 36 -7.38 6.05 0.18
C PRO A 36 -7.29 4.62 0.72
N LYS A 37 -7.44 3.62 -0.17
CA LYS A 37 -7.29 2.20 0.18
C LYS A 37 -5.89 1.85 0.71
N VAL A 38 -4.84 2.43 0.13
CA VAL A 38 -3.47 2.22 0.61
C VAL A 38 -3.31 2.79 2.01
N ILE A 39 -3.87 3.97 2.26
CA ILE A 39 -3.84 4.61 3.58
C ILE A 39 -4.61 3.77 4.60
N GLU A 40 -5.75 3.22 4.21
CA GLU A 40 -6.59 2.38 5.07
C GLU A 40 -5.86 1.11 5.51
N HIS A 41 -5.27 0.36 4.59
CA HIS A 41 -4.50 -0.84 4.92
C HIS A 41 -3.18 -0.53 5.62
N TYR A 42 -2.63 0.67 5.46
CA TYR A 42 -1.44 1.10 6.19
C TYR A 42 -1.75 1.50 7.64
N THR A 43 -2.83 2.25 7.86
CA THR A 43 -3.21 2.77 9.18
C THR A 43 -3.89 1.71 10.05
N ASN A 44 -4.66 0.82 9.44
CA ASN A 44 -5.31 -0.30 10.11
C ASN A 44 -5.01 -1.60 9.35
N PRO A 45 -3.79 -2.15 9.42
CA PRO A 45 -3.48 -3.40 8.73
C PRO A 45 -4.23 -4.58 9.35
N ARG A 46 -4.84 -5.43 8.53
CA ARG A 46 -5.59 -6.61 8.96
C ARG A 46 -4.64 -7.79 9.14
N ASN A 47 -5.00 -8.82 9.90
CA ASN A 47 -4.22 -10.07 9.95
C ASN A 47 -2.72 -9.93 10.32
N VAL A 48 -2.31 -8.85 11.00
CA VAL A 48 -0.93 -8.70 11.47
C VAL A 48 -0.67 -9.69 12.61
N GLY A 49 0.39 -10.48 12.47
CA GLY A 49 0.73 -11.46 13.51
C GLY A 49 1.65 -12.56 13.02
N SER A 50 1.74 -13.63 13.81
CA SER A 50 2.48 -14.82 13.42
C SER A 50 1.84 -16.05 14.01
N MET A 51 2.02 -17.17 13.32
CA MET A 51 1.59 -18.51 13.75
C MET A 51 2.82 -19.37 14.04
N ASP A 52 2.60 -20.47 14.76
CA ASP A 52 3.67 -21.44 15.00
C ASP A 52 4.06 -22.14 13.69
N LYS A 53 5.34 -22.01 13.34
CA LYS A 53 5.93 -22.60 12.13
C LYS A 53 6.05 -24.12 12.20
N LYS A 54 5.99 -24.71 13.41
CA LYS A 54 6.13 -26.16 13.65
C LYS A 54 4.87 -26.94 13.26
N LEU A 55 3.73 -26.26 13.14
CA LEU A 55 2.48 -26.89 12.75
C LEU A 55 2.54 -27.35 11.28
N THR A 56 2.09 -28.57 11.02
CA THR A 56 2.09 -29.19 9.68
C THR A 56 1.06 -28.57 8.74
N ASN A 57 -0.01 -28.02 9.30
CA ASN A 57 -1.06 -27.30 8.58
C ASN A 57 -0.76 -25.81 8.36
N VAL A 58 0.42 -25.34 8.79
CA VAL A 58 0.87 -23.96 8.57
C VAL A 58 1.98 -23.91 7.52
N GLY A 59 1.73 -23.21 6.41
CA GLY A 59 2.72 -22.83 5.42
C GLY A 59 3.35 -21.49 5.76
N THR A 60 4.68 -21.35 5.65
CA THR A 60 5.41 -20.11 5.89
C THR A 60 6.23 -19.72 4.66
N GLY A 61 5.95 -18.56 4.10
CA GLY A 61 6.72 -17.94 3.03
C GLY A 61 7.45 -16.71 3.54
N ILE A 62 8.77 -16.63 3.32
CA ILE A 62 9.55 -15.41 3.54
C ILE A 62 10.14 -15.00 2.20
N VAL A 63 9.85 -13.77 1.78
CA VAL A 63 10.31 -13.22 0.50
C VAL A 63 10.83 -11.80 0.69
N GLY A 64 11.67 -11.37 -0.23
CA GLY A 64 12.32 -10.06 -0.19
C GLY A 64 13.74 -10.13 0.38
N ALA A 65 14.41 -8.98 0.35
CA ALA A 65 15.80 -8.86 0.77
C ALA A 65 15.97 -7.61 1.63
N PRO A 66 16.67 -7.70 2.79
CA PRO A 66 16.94 -6.54 3.62
C PRO A 66 17.65 -5.40 2.86
N ALA A 67 18.50 -5.74 1.88
CA ALA A 67 19.20 -4.77 1.03
C ALA A 67 18.24 -3.90 0.18
N CYS A 68 17.08 -4.43 -0.20
CA CYS A 68 16.08 -3.71 -0.98
C CYS A 68 15.07 -2.95 -0.11
N GLY A 69 15.14 -3.13 1.22
CA GLY A 69 14.26 -2.47 2.18
C GLY A 69 12.87 -3.08 2.35
N ASP A 70 12.51 -4.10 1.57
CA ASP A 70 11.22 -4.79 1.65
C ASP A 70 11.41 -6.29 1.93
N VAL A 71 10.81 -6.79 3.02
CA VAL A 71 10.78 -8.19 3.43
C VAL A 71 9.40 -8.55 3.96
N ILE A 72 8.78 -9.59 3.40
CA ILE A 72 7.46 -10.06 3.81
C ILE A 72 7.59 -11.49 4.34
N LYS A 73 7.03 -11.72 5.52
CA LYS A 73 6.76 -13.04 6.07
C LYS A 73 5.25 -13.27 6.07
N LEU A 74 4.80 -14.20 5.24
CA LEU A 74 3.41 -14.63 5.15
C LEU A 74 3.29 -16.04 5.76
N GLN A 75 2.27 -16.24 6.59
CA GLN A 75 1.92 -17.54 7.12
C GLN A 75 0.45 -17.83 6.82
N ILE A 76 0.18 -19.01 6.26
CA ILE A 76 -1.18 -19.49 5.96
C ILE A 76 -1.44 -20.75 6.78
N LYS A 77 -2.60 -20.84 7.40
CA LYS A 77 -3.12 -22.06 8.02
C LYS A 77 -4.20 -22.61 7.11
N VAL A 78 -4.09 -23.89 6.78
CA VAL A 78 -4.99 -24.55 5.84
C VAL A 78 -5.65 -25.72 6.54
N ASP A 79 -6.90 -25.99 6.22
CA ASP A 79 -7.54 -27.24 6.60
C ASP A 79 -7.12 -28.37 5.62
N ASP A 80 -6.50 -29.40 6.16
CA ASP A 80 -5.99 -30.55 5.41
C ASP A 80 -7.10 -31.34 4.70
N ARG A 81 -8.33 -31.26 5.20
CA ARG A 81 -9.47 -32.02 4.65
C ARG A 81 -10.09 -31.32 3.45
N THR A 82 -10.19 -29.99 3.50
CA THR A 82 -10.88 -29.19 2.49
C THR A 82 -9.92 -28.49 1.54
N GLY A 83 -8.65 -28.31 1.93
CA GLY A 83 -7.67 -27.53 1.18
C GLY A 83 -7.93 -26.03 1.21
N ILE A 84 -8.76 -25.56 2.14
CA ILE A 84 -9.15 -24.15 2.30
C ILE A 84 -8.26 -23.46 3.32
N ILE A 85 -7.87 -22.23 3.02
CA ILE A 85 -7.07 -21.37 3.92
C ILE A 85 -8.00 -20.81 5.02
N GLU A 86 -7.84 -21.29 6.26
CA GLU A 86 -8.68 -20.87 7.41
C GLU A 86 -8.23 -19.53 8.00
N ASP A 87 -6.92 -19.37 8.17
CA ASP A 87 -6.33 -18.17 8.77
C ASP A 87 -5.04 -17.80 8.06
N VAL A 88 -4.77 -16.51 8.03
CA VAL A 88 -3.61 -15.93 7.38
C VAL A 88 -3.06 -14.88 8.32
N LYS A 89 -1.75 -14.90 8.53
CA LYS A 89 -1.04 -13.88 9.30
C LYS A 89 0.16 -13.38 8.51
N PHE A 90 0.45 -12.09 8.60
CA PHE A 90 1.65 -11.54 8.00
C PHE A 90 2.45 -10.68 8.97
N LYS A 91 3.75 -10.58 8.68
CA LYS A 91 4.67 -9.55 9.17
C LYS A 91 5.44 -9.02 7.98
N THR A 92 5.59 -7.72 7.89
CA THR A 92 6.33 -7.09 6.80
C THR A 92 7.20 -5.97 7.34
N PHE A 93 8.35 -5.81 6.72
CA PHE A 93 9.21 -4.65 6.86
C PHE A 93 9.31 -4.04 5.46
N GLY A 94 8.96 -2.76 5.32
CA GLY A 94 8.94 -2.15 4.01
C GLY A 94 8.25 -0.80 3.98
N CYS A 95 8.12 -0.26 2.77
CA CYS A 95 7.40 0.99 2.56
C CYS A 95 5.90 0.85 2.83
N GLY A 96 5.18 1.96 3.03
CA GLY A 96 3.74 1.94 3.32
C GLY A 96 2.91 1.19 2.26
N SER A 97 3.33 1.22 0.99
CA SER A 97 2.72 0.44 -0.09
C SER A 97 2.93 -1.07 0.08
N ALA A 98 4.09 -1.51 0.58
CA ALA A 98 4.34 -2.92 0.86
C ALA A 98 3.47 -3.42 2.03
N ILE A 99 3.29 -2.60 3.08
CA ILE A 99 2.38 -2.90 4.19
C ILE A 99 0.94 -3.01 3.69
N ALA A 100 0.49 -2.03 2.89
CA ALA A 100 -0.86 -2.04 2.34
C ALA A 100 -1.13 -3.25 1.44
N SER A 101 -0.21 -3.56 0.52
CA SER A 101 -0.29 -4.76 -0.34
C SER A 101 -0.30 -6.04 0.47
N SER A 102 0.48 -6.11 1.56
CA SER A 102 0.53 -7.28 2.45
C SER A 102 -0.77 -7.47 3.20
N SER A 103 -1.39 -6.39 3.71
CA SER A 103 -2.69 -6.48 4.38
C SER A 103 -3.79 -6.93 3.41
N TYR A 104 -3.86 -6.29 2.24
CA TYR A 104 -4.89 -6.62 1.27
C TYR A 104 -4.78 -8.06 0.77
N MET A 105 -3.55 -8.56 0.51
CA MET A 105 -3.40 -9.95 0.08
C MET A 105 -3.88 -10.95 1.13
N THR A 106 -3.73 -10.66 2.43
CA THR A 106 -4.15 -11.59 3.48
C THR A 106 -5.65 -11.72 3.59
N GLU A 107 -6.39 -10.62 3.35
CA GLU A 107 -7.85 -10.65 3.28
C GLU A 107 -8.32 -11.37 2.02
N LEU A 108 -7.61 -11.18 0.90
CA LEU A 108 -7.93 -11.84 -0.35
C LEU A 108 -7.76 -13.36 -0.27
N VAL A 109 -6.66 -13.86 0.31
CA VAL A 109 -6.38 -15.31 0.34
C VAL A 109 -7.16 -16.06 1.42
N GLN A 110 -7.70 -15.37 2.42
CA GLN A 110 -8.43 -16.02 3.50
C GLN A 110 -9.77 -16.58 2.97
N GLY A 111 -10.04 -17.86 3.26
CA GLY A 111 -11.23 -18.57 2.77
C GLY A 111 -11.12 -19.10 1.34
N MET A 112 -10.00 -18.88 0.64
CA MET A 112 -9.76 -19.44 -0.69
C MET A 112 -9.15 -20.84 -0.62
N SER A 113 -9.35 -21.62 -1.69
CA SER A 113 -8.60 -22.85 -1.91
C SER A 113 -7.13 -22.53 -2.23
N LEU A 114 -6.22 -23.48 -1.98
CA LEU A 114 -4.80 -23.32 -2.33
C LEU A 114 -4.57 -23.09 -3.83
N ASP A 115 -5.39 -23.71 -4.67
CA ASP A 115 -5.24 -23.59 -6.12
C ASP A 115 -5.74 -22.23 -6.62
N ASP A 116 -6.75 -21.65 -5.99
CA ASP A 116 -7.23 -20.31 -6.32
C ASP A 116 -6.29 -19.24 -5.77
N ALA A 117 -5.79 -19.42 -4.55
CA ALA A 117 -4.76 -18.56 -3.98
C ALA A 117 -3.49 -18.53 -4.85
N ALA A 118 -3.11 -19.66 -5.47
CA ALA A 118 -1.97 -19.73 -6.37
C ALA A 118 -2.19 -19.00 -7.72
N LYS A 119 -3.44 -18.75 -8.14
CA LYS A 119 -3.78 -18.04 -9.38
C LYS A 119 -3.79 -16.53 -9.22
N ILE A 120 -3.74 -16.01 -7.98
CA ILE A 120 -3.70 -14.58 -7.71
C ILE A 120 -2.47 -13.97 -8.37
N LYS A 121 -2.70 -12.87 -9.09
CA LYS A 121 -1.65 -12.12 -9.78
C LYS A 121 -1.43 -10.75 -9.13
N ASN A 122 -0.20 -10.26 -9.21
CA ASN A 122 0.18 -8.92 -8.77
C ASN A 122 -0.70 -7.81 -9.40
N THR A 123 -1.19 -8.02 -10.62
CA THR A 123 -2.03 -7.05 -11.33
C THR A 123 -3.38 -6.81 -10.63
N GLN A 124 -3.93 -7.83 -9.97
CA GLN A 124 -5.17 -7.71 -9.20
C GLN A 124 -4.94 -6.87 -7.95
N ILE A 125 -3.85 -7.12 -7.22
CA ILE A 125 -3.46 -6.36 -6.02
C ILE A 125 -3.15 -4.89 -6.39
N ALA A 126 -2.37 -4.69 -7.45
CA ALA A 126 -1.99 -3.35 -7.91
C ALA A 126 -3.20 -2.52 -8.37
N ARG A 127 -4.15 -3.16 -9.07
CA ARG A 127 -5.39 -2.51 -9.50
C ARG A 127 -6.26 -2.11 -8.32
N GLU A 128 -6.43 -3.02 -7.36
CA GLU A 128 -7.29 -2.75 -6.20
C GLU A 128 -6.77 -1.56 -5.39
N LEU A 129 -5.46 -1.53 -5.14
CA LEU A 129 -4.80 -0.47 -4.38
C LEU A 129 -4.49 0.77 -5.22
N SER A 130 -4.81 0.76 -6.53
CA SER A 130 -4.49 1.83 -7.49
C SER A 130 -3.03 2.29 -7.38
N LEU A 131 -2.11 1.31 -7.34
CA LEU A 131 -0.69 1.58 -7.16
C LEU A 131 -0.12 2.29 -8.40
N PRO A 132 0.68 3.36 -8.22
CA PRO A 132 1.40 3.96 -9.33
C PRO A 132 2.47 2.99 -9.86
N PRO A 133 2.89 3.10 -11.13
CA PRO A 133 3.85 2.19 -11.75
C PRO A 133 5.15 1.99 -10.96
N VAL A 134 5.61 3.03 -10.27
CA VAL A 134 6.85 3.01 -9.46
C VAL A 134 6.77 2.05 -8.26
N LYS A 135 5.56 1.69 -7.80
CA LYS A 135 5.33 0.84 -6.61
C LYS A 135 4.81 -0.56 -6.94
N LEU A 136 4.87 -0.97 -8.21
CA LEU A 136 4.43 -2.32 -8.63
C LEU A 136 5.29 -3.46 -8.06
N HIS A 137 6.53 -3.21 -7.63
CA HIS A 137 7.33 -4.23 -6.95
C HIS A 137 6.68 -4.72 -5.66
N CYS A 138 5.90 -3.88 -4.96
CA CYS A 138 5.20 -4.26 -3.73
C CYS A 138 4.11 -5.30 -3.99
N SER A 139 3.42 -5.24 -5.14
CA SER A 139 2.40 -6.23 -5.51
C SER A 139 3.02 -7.52 -6.04
N MET A 140 4.18 -7.44 -6.71
CA MET A 140 4.95 -8.63 -7.11
C MET A 140 5.44 -9.40 -5.88
N LEU A 141 5.97 -8.70 -4.89
CA LEU A 141 6.45 -9.31 -3.65
C LEU A 141 5.32 -10.00 -2.86
N ALA A 142 4.12 -9.42 -2.87
CA ALA A 142 2.94 -10.03 -2.27
C ALA A 142 2.53 -11.35 -2.98
N GLU A 143 2.53 -11.36 -4.31
CA GLU A 143 2.28 -12.58 -5.11
C GLU A 143 3.33 -13.67 -4.79
N ASP A 144 4.61 -13.30 -4.74
CA ASP A 144 5.69 -14.23 -4.43
C ASP A 144 5.57 -14.80 -3.02
N ALA A 145 5.12 -14.00 -2.06
CA ALA A 145 4.86 -14.43 -0.68
C ALA A 145 3.79 -15.52 -0.62
N ILE A 146 2.68 -15.35 -1.34
CA ILE A 146 1.59 -16.34 -1.42
C ILE A 146 2.14 -17.65 -1.97
N LYS A 147 2.83 -17.60 -3.11
CA LYS A 147 3.41 -18.80 -3.72
C LYS A 147 4.42 -19.48 -2.81
N ALA A 148 5.26 -18.71 -2.10
CA ALA A 148 6.22 -19.25 -1.15
C ALA A 148 5.54 -19.97 0.01
N ALA A 149 4.48 -19.39 0.59
CA ALA A 149 3.74 -20.01 1.69
C ALA A 149 3.02 -21.30 1.25
N ILE A 150 2.43 -21.32 0.05
CA ILE A 150 1.80 -22.51 -0.53
C ILE A 150 2.85 -23.60 -0.82
N ARG A 151 4.02 -23.23 -1.33
CA ARG A 151 5.13 -24.18 -1.56
C ARG A 151 5.57 -24.84 -0.26
N ASP A 152 5.84 -24.06 0.80
CA ASP A 152 6.22 -24.59 2.12
C ASP A 152 5.16 -25.56 2.67
N TYR A 153 3.89 -25.19 2.56
CA TYR A 153 2.77 -26.05 2.94
C TYR A 153 2.76 -27.38 2.16
N LYS A 154 2.96 -27.34 0.84
CA LYS A 154 3.00 -28.56 -0.01
C LYS A 154 4.22 -29.43 0.33
N THR A 155 5.39 -28.83 0.52
CA THR A 155 6.62 -29.55 0.89
C THR A 155 6.47 -30.30 2.22
N LYS A 156 5.86 -29.69 3.23
CA LYS A 156 5.61 -30.36 4.52
C LYS A 156 4.76 -31.63 4.39
N ARG A 157 3.83 -31.69 3.43
CA ARG A 157 3.03 -32.89 3.14
C ARG A 157 3.82 -33.95 2.41
N THR A 158 4.57 -33.57 1.39
CA THR A 158 5.41 -34.52 0.65
C THR A 158 6.43 -35.18 1.58
N THR A 159 7.10 -34.41 2.46
CA THR A 159 8.03 -34.96 3.46
C THR A 159 7.34 -35.88 4.47
N THR A 160 6.11 -35.56 4.89
CA THR A 160 5.34 -36.41 5.81
C THR A 160 4.93 -37.74 5.17
N THR A 161 4.62 -37.76 3.88
CA THR A 161 4.25 -38.98 3.15
C THR A 161 5.44 -39.92 2.92
N VAL A 162 6.66 -39.40 2.80
CA VAL A 162 7.87 -40.21 2.54
C VAL A 162 8.48 -40.82 3.83
N LEU A 163 8.13 -40.28 5.00
CA LEU A 163 8.63 -40.76 6.31
C LEU A 163 7.65 -41.71 7.03
N ARG A 164 6.63 -42.21 6.33
CA ARG A 164 5.68 -43.22 6.80
C ARG A 164 5.76 -44.46 5.94
#